data_AF-A0A0R2TPH6-F1
#
_entry.id   AF-A0A0R2TPH6-F1
#
_cell.length_a   1.000
_cell.length_b   1.000
_cell.length_c   1.000
_cell.angle_alpha   90.00
_cell.angle_beta   90.00
_cell.angle_gamma   90.00
#
_symmetry.space_group_name_H-M   'P 1'
#
loop_
_entity.id
_entity.type
_entity.pdbx_description
1 polymer ?
#
loop_
_entity_poly.entity_id
_entity_poly.type
_entity_poly.pdbx_seq_one_letter_code
_entity_poly.pdbx_strand_id
1 'polypeptide(L)'
;MNLNIIRGIKKPDLVGDSILLERNTFHAFNKMKDAAKKDGFNLKIVSAYRGYERQKYIWNNKYNKFTNTHSLEPLKAIKEIIRYSTIPGTSRHHWGTDIDIIDEKYSDEEDVLKTSKFEKGGVFYDIKNWLDLNSEKFGFFITYNNDPKRKGFEHEPWHYSYAPISKKILNTLIKSGLKKIIKKENINGAEYFNDVFISKYISENILDINPDLK
;
A
#
# COMPACT_ATOMS: atom_id res chain seq x y z
N MET A 1 0.32 -14.58 -15.05
CA MET A 1 0.71 -14.55 -13.61
C MET A 1 -0.44 -15.12 -12.78
N ASN A 2 -0.16 -15.91 -11.74
CA ASN A 2 -1.19 -16.63 -10.98
C ASN A 2 -2.00 -15.67 -10.09
N LEU A 3 -3.33 -15.67 -10.20
CA LEU A 3 -4.21 -14.79 -9.43
C LEU A 3 -4.13 -15.00 -7.91
N ASN A 4 -3.84 -16.22 -7.44
CA ASN A 4 -3.65 -16.47 -6.01
C ASN A 4 -2.39 -15.78 -5.49
N ILE A 5 -1.37 -15.58 -6.33
CA ILE A 5 -0.18 -14.79 -5.96
C ILE A 5 -0.55 -13.30 -5.89
N ILE A 6 -1.23 -12.79 -6.91
CA ILE A 6 -1.63 -11.36 -6.98
C ILE A 6 -2.53 -10.97 -5.81
N ARG A 7 -3.38 -11.91 -5.35
CA ARG A 7 -4.29 -11.73 -4.21
C ARG A 7 -3.62 -12.01 -2.86
N GLY A 8 -2.34 -12.36 -2.83
CA GLY A 8 -1.60 -12.66 -1.61
C GLY A 8 -2.00 -13.97 -0.93
N ILE A 9 -2.80 -14.81 -1.57
CA ILE A 9 -3.21 -16.13 -1.06
C ILE A 9 -2.03 -17.11 -1.11
N LYS A 10 -1.29 -17.09 -2.23
CA LYS A 10 -0.04 -17.82 -2.38
C LYS A 10 1.12 -16.83 -2.28
N LYS A 11 2.14 -17.17 -1.49
CA LYS A 11 3.36 -16.37 -1.41
C LYS A 11 4.12 -16.44 -2.77
N PRO A 12 4.51 -15.29 -3.36
CA PRO A 12 5.42 -15.26 -4.51
C PRO A 12 6.83 -15.74 -4.13
N ASP A 13 7.71 -15.92 -5.13
CA ASP A 13 9.15 -15.96 -4.86
C ASP A 13 9.59 -14.57 -4.41
N LEU A 14 9.99 -14.46 -3.15
CA LEU A 14 10.35 -13.20 -2.48
C LEU A 14 11.68 -13.36 -1.77
N VAL A 15 12.44 -12.28 -1.70
CA VAL A 15 13.77 -12.23 -1.08
C VAL A 15 13.81 -11.20 0.06
N GLY A 16 14.76 -11.39 0.98
CA GLY A 16 14.94 -10.59 2.20
C GLY A 16 14.74 -11.43 3.47
N ASP A 17 15.11 -10.86 4.61
CA ASP A 17 15.08 -11.56 5.90
C ASP A 17 13.72 -11.36 6.59
N SER A 18 13.56 -10.24 7.30
CA SER A 18 12.32 -9.87 7.99
C SER A 18 11.31 -9.19 7.07
N ILE A 19 11.79 -8.49 6.06
CA ILE A 19 11.00 -7.75 5.08
C ILE A 19 11.21 -8.39 3.71
N LEU A 20 10.12 -8.90 3.15
CA LEU A 20 10.14 -9.67 1.92
C LEU A 20 9.69 -8.81 0.74
N LEU A 21 10.46 -8.86 -0.35
CA LEU A 21 10.24 -8.10 -1.58
C LEU A 21 10.33 -9.00 -2.80
N GLU A 22 9.68 -8.59 -3.89
CA GLU A 22 9.97 -9.15 -5.20
C GLU A 22 11.44 -8.90 -5.54
N ARG A 23 12.09 -9.86 -6.21
CA ARG A 23 13.55 -9.87 -6.40
C ARG A 23 14.10 -8.59 -7.04
N ASN A 24 13.46 -8.09 -8.09
CA ASN A 24 13.89 -6.85 -8.75
C ASN A 24 13.59 -5.62 -7.87
N THR A 25 12.46 -5.62 -7.18
CA THR A 25 12.15 -4.60 -6.17
C THR A 25 13.21 -4.55 -5.07
N PHE A 26 13.67 -5.69 -4.55
CA PHE A 26 14.73 -5.76 -3.55
C PHE A 26 16.04 -5.14 -4.05
N HIS A 27 16.49 -5.53 -5.26
CA HIS A 27 17.71 -4.99 -5.84
C HIS A 27 17.60 -3.49 -6.13
N ALA A 28 16.45 -3.02 -6.63
CA ALA A 28 16.21 -1.61 -6.87
C ALA A 28 16.19 -0.81 -5.55
N PHE A 29 15.55 -1.35 -4.51
CA PHE A 29 15.50 -0.71 -3.20
C PHE A 29 16.90 -0.56 -2.59
N ASN A 30 17.74 -1.60 -2.65
CA ASN A 30 19.11 -1.50 -2.14
C ASN A 30 19.93 -0.42 -2.86
N LYS A 31 19.79 -0.29 -4.18
CA LYS A 31 20.43 0.81 -4.93
C LYS A 31 19.93 2.18 -4.48
N MET A 32 18.63 2.32 -4.26
CA MET A 32 18.04 3.57 -3.76
C MET A 32 18.51 3.88 -2.34
N LYS A 33 18.57 2.87 -1.47
CA LYS A 33 19.07 2.97 -0.09
C LYS A 33 20.54 3.40 -0.05
N ASP A 34 21.39 2.83 -0.91
CA ASP A 34 22.81 3.20 -1.00
C ASP A 34 23.00 4.64 -1.49
N ALA A 35 22.16 5.10 -2.43
CA ALA A 35 22.18 6.49 -2.88
C ALA A 35 21.74 7.45 -1.78
N ALA A 36 20.62 7.17 -1.12
CA ALA A 36 20.13 7.96 0.02
C ALA A 36 21.18 8.10 1.12
N LYS A 37 21.90 7.00 1.42
CA LYS A 37 22.96 7.00 2.43
C LYS A 37 24.11 7.94 2.11
N LYS A 38 24.48 8.08 0.83
CA LYS A 38 25.51 9.04 0.39
C LYS A 38 25.08 10.49 0.58
N ASP A 39 23.77 10.73 0.52
CA ASP A 39 23.16 12.05 0.73
C ASP A 39 22.77 12.29 2.20
N GLY A 40 23.15 11.39 3.12
CA GLY A 40 22.93 11.54 4.57
C GLY A 40 21.61 10.99 5.10
N PHE A 41 20.82 10.28 4.28
CA PHE A 41 19.55 9.67 4.68
C PHE A 41 19.65 8.16 4.86
N ASN A 42 19.01 7.62 5.90
CA ASN A 42 18.96 6.17 6.12
C ASN A 42 17.55 5.65 5.86
N LEU A 43 17.29 5.10 4.66
CA LEU A 43 15.97 4.55 4.34
C LEU A 43 15.72 3.25 5.11
N LYS A 44 14.58 3.18 5.80
CA LYS A 44 14.06 1.97 6.43
C LYS A 44 12.69 1.64 5.87
N ILE A 45 12.51 0.38 5.45
CA ILE A 45 11.18 -0.16 5.15
C ILE A 45 10.54 -0.57 6.47
N VAL A 46 9.30 -0.14 6.71
CA VAL A 46 8.51 -0.56 7.88
C VAL A 46 7.38 -1.52 7.52
N SER A 47 7.01 -1.58 6.24
CA SER A 47 6.01 -2.51 5.73
C SER A 47 6.23 -2.77 4.24
N ALA A 48 6.09 -4.03 3.82
CA ALA A 48 6.27 -4.49 2.45
C ALA A 48 5.35 -5.67 2.15
N TYR A 49 5.85 -6.84 1.76
CA TYR A 49 4.99 -7.98 1.47
C TYR A 49 4.07 -8.32 2.64
N ARG A 50 2.77 -8.41 2.33
CA ARG A 50 1.74 -8.83 3.27
C ARG A 50 0.85 -9.86 2.59
N GLY A 51 0.70 -11.05 3.19
CA GLY A 51 -0.20 -12.08 2.70
C GLY A 51 -1.68 -11.75 2.91
N TYR A 52 -2.57 -12.50 2.25
CA TYR A 52 -4.02 -12.35 2.33
C TYR A 52 -4.53 -12.45 3.77
N GLU A 53 -4.10 -13.47 4.52
CA GLU A 53 -4.54 -13.71 5.89
C GLU A 53 -4.16 -12.55 6.84
N ARG A 54 -2.96 -11.99 6.68
CA ARG A 54 -2.54 -10.81 7.45
C ARG A 54 -3.37 -9.57 7.07
N GLN A 55 -3.67 -9.37 5.79
CA GLN A 55 -4.56 -8.27 5.36
C GLN A 55 -5.97 -8.44 5.92
N LYS A 56 -6.51 -9.67 5.91
CA LYS A 56 -7.82 -10.02 6.47
C LYS A 56 -7.88 -9.75 7.96
N TYR A 57 -6.84 -10.14 8.71
CA TYR A 57 -6.72 -9.82 10.12
C TYR A 57 -6.73 -8.31 10.39
N ILE A 58 -5.93 -7.53 9.65
CA ILE A 58 -5.91 -6.06 9.79
C ILE A 58 -7.28 -5.46 9.49
N TRP A 59 -7.94 -5.90 8.42
CA TRP A 59 -9.28 -5.44 8.07
C TRP A 59 -10.29 -5.72 9.18
N ASN A 60 -10.40 -6.98 9.62
CA ASN A 60 -11.38 -7.40 10.62
C ASN A 60 -11.15 -6.70 11.96
N ASN A 61 -9.89 -6.51 12.37
CA ASN A 61 -9.56 -5.74 13.58
C ASN A 61 -9.99 -4.28 13.48
N LYS A 62 -9.73 -3.62 12.35
CA LYS A 62 -10.16 -2.23 12.15
C LYS A 62 -11.69 -2.13 12.14
N TYR A 63 -12.38 -3.04 11.45
CA TYR A 63 -13.84 -3.10 11.44
C TYR A 63 -14.41 -3.25 12.84
N ASN A 64 -13.93 -4.23 13.61
CA ASN A 64 -14.38 -4.45 14.98
C ASN A 64 -14.07 -3.24 15.88
N LYS A 65 -12.91 -2.62 15.75
CA LYS A 65 -12.58 -1.39 16.50
C LYS A 65 -13.56 -0.26 16.18
N PHE A 66 -13.83 0.00 14.91
CA PHE A 66 -14.72 1.08 14.51
C PHE A 66 -16.19 0.81 14.90
N THR A 67 -16.67 -0.42 14.75
CA THR A 67 -18.07 -0.76 15.04
C THR A 67 -18.32 -1.00 16.53
N ASN A 68 -17.44 -1.71 17.23
CA ASN A 68 -17.67 -2.10 18.62
C ASN A 68 -17.08 -1.10 19.62
N THR A 69 -15.89 -0.53 19.34
CA THR A 69 -15.24 0.41 20.28
C THR A 69 -15.65 1.85 20.01
N HIS A 70 -15.77 2.25 18.74
CA HIS A 70 -16.16 3.62 18.38
C HIS A 70 -17.65 3.75 18.02
N SER A 71 -18.41 2.66 18.09
CA SER A 71 -19.86 2.64 17.82
C SER A 71 -20.26 3.26 16.47
N LEU A 72 -19.41 3.12 15.45
CA LEU A 72 -19.71 3.59 14.11
C LEU A 72 -20.65 2.61 13.39
N GLU A 73 -21.62 3.16 12.66
CA GLU A 73 -22.42 2.40 11.71
C GLU A 73 -21.54 1.59 10.74
N PRO A 74 -21.88 0.34 10.39
CA PRO A 74 -21.05 -0.54 9.55
C PRO A 74 -20.53 0.11 8.26
N LEU A 75 -21.39 0.82 7.52
CA LEU A 75 -21.00 1.51 6.28
C LEU A 75 -20.04 2.68 6.55
N LYS A 76 -20.15 3.37 7.68
CA LYS A 76 -19.21 4.43 8.08
C LYS A 76 -17.87 3.81 8.49
N ALA A 77 -17.89 2.71 9.22
CA ALA A 77 -16.68 1.95 9.55
C ALA A 77 -15.93 1.49 8.30
N ILE A 78 -16.63 0.92 7.30
CA ILE A 78 -16.02 0.53 6.03
C ILE A 78 -15.40 1.74 5.32
N LYS A 79 -16.08 2.88 5.29
CA LYS A 79 -15.55 4.12 4.70
C LYS A 79 -14.26 4.57 5.39
N GLU A 80 -14.20 4.55 6.73
CA GLU A 80 -12.98 4.89 7.46
C GLU A 80 -11.83 3.91 7.18
N ILE A 81 -12.12 2.62 7.05
CA ILE A 81 -11.10 1.61 6.74
C ILE A 81 -10.50 1.84 5.35
N ILE A 82 -11.33 2.06 4.33
CA ILE A 82 -10.87 2.20 2.94
C ILE A 82 -10.18 3.53 2.65
N ARG A 83 -10.07 4.44 3.61
CA ARG A 83 -9.19 5.63 3.50
C ARG A 83 -7.72 5.25 3.44
N TYR A 84 -7.30 4.20 4.17
CA TYR A 84 -5.90 3.77 4.32
C TYR A 84 -5.70 2.25 4.27
N SER A 85 -6.74 1.48 3.96
CA SER A 85 -6.64 0.01 3.97
C SER A 85 -7.47 -0.66 2.91
N THR A 86 -6.83 -1.63 2.26
CA THR A 86 -7.42 -2.35 1.14
C THR A 86 -8.29 -3.50 1.63
N ILE A 87 -9.35 -3.80 0.88
CA ILE A 87 -10.11 -5.04 1.04
C ILE A 87 -9.13 -6.22 0.86
N PRO A 88 -9.18 -7.27 1.71
CA PRO A 88 -8.33 -8.45 1.55
C PRO A 88 -8.35 -9.01 0.12
N GLY A 89 -7.16 -9.20 -0.46
CA GLY A 89 -6.98 -9.67 -1.83
C GLY A 89 -6.82 -8.56 -2.88
N THR A 90 -6.95 -7.29 -2.51
CA THR A 90 -6.72 -6.15 -3.40
C THR A 90 -5.51 -5.31 -3.03
N SER A 91 -4.77 -5.69 -1.97
CA SER A 91 -3.59 -4.96 -1.52
C SER A 91 -2.44 -5.07 -2.52
N ARG A 92 -1.77 -3.96 -2.82
CA ARG A 92 -0.55 -3.97 -3.63
C ARG A 92 0.65 -4.55 -2.89
N HIS A 93 0.65 -4.49 -1.55
CA HIS A 93 1.61 -5.21 -0.72
C HIS A 93 1.60 -6.73 -0.95
N HIS A 94 0.52 -7.31 -1.50
CA HIS A 94 0.52 -8.73 -1.90
C HIS A 94 1.59 -9.05 -2.95
N TRP A 95 2.06 -8.04 -3.69
CA TRP A 95 2.93 -8.20 -4.84
C TRP A 95 4.41 -8.19 -4.47
N GLY A 96 4.75 -7.71 -3.28
CA GLY A 96 6.14 -7.48 -2.87
C GLY A 96 6.83 -6.34 -3.63
N THR A 97 6.07 -5.54 -4.39
CA THR A 97 6.55 -4.37 -5.15
C THR A 97 6.35 -3.05 -4.41
N ASP A 98 5.50 -3.04 -3.39
CA ASP A 98 5.05 -1.87 -2.67
C ASP A 98 5.65 -1.86 -1.27
N ILE A 99 6.21 -0.71 -0.88
CA ILE A 99 6.98 -0.50 0.34
C ILE A 99 6.59 0.80 1.03
N ASP A 100 6.53 0.74 2.36
CA ASP A 100 6.36 1.89 3.24
C ASP A 100 7.72 2.30 3.80
N ILE A 101 8.18 3.49 3.43
CA ILE A 101 9.54 3.99 3.73
C ILE A 101 9.48 5.10 4.78
N ILE A 102 10.37 5.02 5.77
CA ILE A 102 10.63 6.07 6.76
C ILE A 102 12.14 6.35 6.86
N ASP A 103 12.50 7.38 7.62
CA ASP A 103 13.89 7.57 8.06
C ASP A 103 14.17 6.68 9.27
N GLU A 104 15.18 5.82 9.16
CA GLU A 104 15.64 4.93 10.23
C GLU A 104 15.97 5.70 11.51
N LYS A 105 16.45 6.95 11.40
CA LYS A 105 16.79 7.80 12.55
C LYS A 105 15.64 7.97 13.54
N TYR A 106 14.40 7.93 13.07
CA TYR A 106 13.20 8.12 13.90
C TYR A 106 12.34 6.86 13.94
N SER A 107 12.95 5.67 13.86
CA SER A 107 12.18 4.43 13.77
C SER A 107 11.48 3.99 15.06
N ASP A 108 11.84 4.60 16.19
CA ASP A 108 11.19 4.38 17.50
C ASP A 108 9.99 5.32 17.73
N GLU A 109 9.70 6.22 16.79
CA GLU A 109 8.53 7.09 16.85
C GLU A 109 7.23 6.29 16.83
N GLU A 110 6.25 6.71 17.63
CA GLU A 110 4.91 6.14 17.57
C GLU A 110 4.20 6.55 16.28
N ASP A 111 3.42 5.65 15.69
CA ASP A 111 2.64 5.90 14.48
C ASP A 111 3.45 6.56 13.34
N VAL A 112 4.54 5.91 12.94
CA VAL A 112 5.45 6.42 11.90
C VAL A 112 4.78 6.70 10.54
N LEU A 113 3.64 6.06 10.25
CA LEU A 113 2.88 6.22 9.01
C LEU A 113 1.74 7.26 9.17
N LYS A 114 2.12 8.52 9.42
CA LYS A 114 1.21 9.67 9.56
C LYS A 114 1.62 10.79 8.61
N THR A 115 0.69 11.31 7.81
CA THR A 115 0.98 12.27 6.72
C THR A 115 1.67 13.52 7.26
N SER A 116 1.22 14.05 8.40
CA SER A 116 1.82 15.21 9.06
C SER A 116 3.30 15.04 9.43
N LYS A 117 3.79 13.80 9.62
CA LYS A 117 5.22 13.55 9.89
C LYS A 117 6.09 13.72 8.64
N PHE A 118 5.52 13.67 7.44
CA PHE A 118 6.22 13.84 6.16
C PHE A 118 6.02 15.24 5.56
N GLU A 119 5.16 16.07 6.16
CA GLU A 119 4.91 17.45 5.78
C GLU A 119 5.89 18.41 6.48
N LYS A 120 5.90 19.69 6.07
CA LYS A 120 6.81 20.70 6.62
C LYS A 120 6.67 20.78 8.15
N GLY A 121 7.80 20.57 8.84
CA GLY A 121 7.86 20.53 10.31
C GLY A 121 7.75 19.12 10.91
N GLY A 122 7.45 18.11 10.09
CA GLY A 122 7.46 16.70 10.48
C GLY A 122 8.86 16.07 10.43
N VAL A 123 9.08 15.04 11.24
CA VAL A 123 10.38 14.36 11.39
C VAL A 123 10.86 13.64 10.11
N PHE A 124 9.95 13.26 9.22
CA PHE A 124 10.23 12.62 7.93
C PHE A 124 10.18 13.59 6.75
N TYR A 125 10.09 14.90 6.99
CA TYR A 125 10.02 15.89 5.92
C TYR A 125 11.23 15.84 4.97
N ASP A 126 12.44 15.77 5.52
CA ASP A 126 13.66 15.82 4.72
C ASP A 126 13.87 14.57 3.86
N ILE A 127 13.64 13.38 4.43
CA ILE A 127 13.69 12.12 3.66
C ILE A 127 12.59 12.08 2.59
N LYS A 128 11.41 12.65 2.85
CA LYS A 128 10.34 12.76 1.87
C LYS A 128 10.79 13.61 0.68
N ASN A 129 11.37 14.78 0.94
CA ASN A 129 11.89 15.65 -0.12
C ASN A 129 12.98 14.93 -0.93
N TRP A 130 13.83 14.14 -0.27
CA TRP A 130 14.82 13.32 -0.97
C TRP A 130 14.14 12.27 -1.87
N LEU A 131 13.11 11.58 -1.38
CA LEU A 131 12.37 10.58 -2.15
C LEU A 131 11.65 11.19 -3.35
N ASP A 132 11.02 12.37 -3.21
CA ASP A 132 10.38 13.07 -4.32
C ASP A 132 11.35 13.34 -5.48
N LEU A 133 12.60 13.71 -5.15
CA LEU A 133 13.61 14.10 -6.14
C LEU A 133 14.36 12.89 -6.74
N ASN A 134 14.34 11.74 -6.09
CA ASN A 134 15.26 10.64 -6.40
C ASN A 134 14.61 9.27 -6.59
N SER A 135 13.47 8.97 -5.98
CA SER A 135 12.89 7.62 -5.97
C SER A 135 12.62 7.07 -7.39
N GLU A 136 12.17 7.93 -8.29
CA GLU A 136 11.85 7.56 -9.67
C GLU A 136 13.07 7.11 -10.47
N LYS A 137 14.28 7.61 -10.15
CA LYS A 137 15.55 7.17 -10.78
C LYS A 137 15.82 5.68 -10.53
N PHE A 138 15.22 5.12 -9.47
CA PHE A 138 15.31 3.71 -9.11
C PHE A 138 14.05 2.93 -9.47
N GLY A 139 13.08 3.56 -10.16
CA GLY A 139 11.82 2.95 -10.58
C GLY A 139 10.75 2.90 -9.49
N PHE A 140 10.93 3.61 -8.37
CA PHE A 140 9.93 3.73 -7.32
C PHE A 140 9.11 5.00 -7.51
N PHE A 141 7.79 4.87 -7.46
CA PHE A 141 6.87 5.99 -7.58
C PHE A 141 5.92 5.98 -6.39
N ILE A 142 5.63 7.16 -5.86
CA ILE A 142 4.59 7.31 -4.84
C ILE A 142 3.25 6.84 -5.41
N THR A 143 2.55 5.97 -4.67
CA THR A 143 1.32 5.34 -5.19
C THR A 143 0.10 6.22 -4.96
N TYR A 144 -0.02 6.78 -3.77
CA TYR A 144 -1.13 7.62 -3.34
C TYR A 144 -0.63 9.06 -3.11
N ASN A 145 -0.37 9.78 -4.21
CA ASN A 145 0.14 11.15 -4.19
C ASN A 145 -0.91 12.18 -3.72
N ASN A 146 -0.52 13.43 -3.52
CA ASN A 146 -1.43 14.48 -3.03
C ASN A 146 -2.22 15.19 -4.16
N ASP A 147 -2.51 14.51 -5.28
CA ASP A 147 -3.34 15.09 -6.33
C ASP A 147 -4.79 15.25 -5.82
N PRO A 148 -5.32 16.49 -5.74
CA PRO A 148 -6.65 16.77 -5.20
C PRO A 148 -7.80 16.17 -6.04
N LYS A 149 -7.51 15.68 -7.25
CA LYS A 149 -8.50 14.98 -8.08
C LYS A 149 -8.67 13.51 -7.70
N ARG A 150 -7.74 12.92 -6.92
CA ARG A 150 -7.86 11.53 -6.48
C ARG A 150 -8.99 11.39 -5.46
N LYS A 151 -9.74 10.29 -5.57
CA LYS A 151 -10.92 10.00 -4.73
C LYS A 151 -10.74 8.79 -3.82
N GLY A 152 -9.73 7.97 -4.10
CA GLY A 152 -9.48 6.69 -3.47
C GLY A 152 -8.84 6.79 -2.09
N PHE A 153 -7.75 6.03 -1.92
CA PHE A 153 -6.94 6.12 -0.72
C PHE A 153 -6.39 7.54 -0.53
N GLU A 154 -6.32 7.95 0.73
CA GLU A 154 -5.76 9.23 1.17
C GLU A 154 -4.30 9.40 0.72
N HIS A 155 -3.74 10.59 0.89
CA HIS A 155 -2.32 10.81 0.61
C HIS A 155 -1.43 10.02 1.59
N GLU A 156 -0.63 9.10 1.04
CA GLU A 156 0.32 8.27 1.78
C GLU A 156 1.76 8.58 1.31
N PRO A 157 2.44 9.59 1.88
CA PRO A 157 3.78 10.04 1.47
C PRO A 157 4.90 9.01 1.68
N TRP A 158 4.62 7.92 2.40
CA TRP A 158 5.53 6.80 2.66
C TRP A 158 5.40 5.65 1.65
N HIS A 159 4.29 5.56 0.90
CA HIS A 159 3.93 4.36 0.13
C HIS A 159 4.45 4.47 -1.31
N TYR A 160 5.52 3.73 -1.62
CA TYR A 160 6.15 3.69 -2.94
C TYR A 160 6.00 2.32 -3.60
N SER A 161 5.78 2.30 -4.91
CA SER A 161 5.64 1.09 -5.70
C SER A 161 6.72 1.01 -6.77
N TYR A 162 7.34 -0.16 -6.92
CA TYR A 162 8.30 -0.43 -7.98
C TYR A 162 7.60 -0.66 -9.33
N ALA A 163 7.55 0.40 -10.15
CA ALA A 163 6.78 0.47 -11.39
C ALA A 163 7.06 -0.66 -12.41
N PRO A 164 8.33 -1.07 -12.68
CA PRO A 164 8.64 -2.05 -13.72
C PRO A 164 7.92 -3.40 -13.56
N ILE A 165 7.61 -3.79 -12.33
CA ILE A 165 6.87 -5.02 -12.02
C ILE A 165 5.41 -4.72 -11.68
N SER A 166 5.15 -3.71 -10.85
CA SER A 166 3.79 -3.43 -10.38
C SER A 166 2.80 -3.13 -11.52
N LYS A 167 3.25 -2.46 -12.59
CA LYS A 167 2.43 -2.20 -13.79
C LYS A 167 1.97 -3.49 -14.46
N LYS A 168 2.86 -4.48 -14.58
CA LYS A 168 2.54 -5.78 -15.20
C LYS A 168 1.51 -6.53 -14.37
N ILE A 169 1.62 -6.44 -13.05
CA ILE A 169 0.69 -7.06 -12.11
C ILE A 169 -0.69 -6.38 -12.19
N LEU A 170 -0.74 -5.05 -12.13
CA LEU A 170 -1.97 -4.28 -12.25
C LEU A 170 -2.69 -4.58 -13.57
N ASN A 171 -1.97 -4.60 -14.69
CA ASN A 171 -2.53 -4.94 -15.99
C ASN A 171 -3.10 -6.38 -16.04
N THR A 172 -2.41 -7.33 -15.41
CA THR A 172 -2.94 -8.71 -15.28
C THR A 172 -4.22 -8.73 -14.45
N LEU A 173 -4.25 -7.95 -13.37
CA LEU A 173 -5.38 -7.87 -12.46
C LEU A 173 -6.63 -7.27 -13.15
N ILE A 174 -6.44 -6.18 -13.91
CA ILE A 174 -7.48 -5.56 -14.72
C ILE A 174 -8.07 -6.57 -15.72
N LYS A 175 -7.21 -7.23 -16.50
CA LYS A 175 -7.62 -8.24 -17.52
C LYS A 175 -8.36 -9.44 -16.93
N SER A 176 -8.07 -9.78 -15.68
CA SER A 176 -8.68 -10.94 -15.01
C SER A 176 -10.08 -10.65 -14.43
N GLY A 177 -10.49 -9.38 -14.41
CA GLY A 177 -11.76 -8.93 -13.85
C GLY A 177 -11.66 -8.62 -12.36
N LEU A 178 -11.46 -7.34 -12.03
CA LEU A 178 -11.28 -6.82 -10.67
C LEU A 178 -12.43 -7.14 -9.70
N LYS A 179 -13.66 -7.38 -10.17
CA LYS A 179 -14.74 -7.82 -9.27
C LYS A 179 -14.50 -9.24 -8.73
N LYS A 180 -13.89 -10.13 -9.52
CA LYS A 180 -13.73 -11.55 -9.20
C LYS A 180 -12.71 -11.81 -8.09
N ILE A 181 -11.80 -10.86 -7.85
CA ILE A 181 -10.74 -11.02 -6.84
C ILE A 181 -11.22 -10.70 -5.42
N ILE A 182 -12.28 -9.90 -5.29
CA ILE A 182 -12.88 -9.53 -4.01
C ILE A 182 -13.74 -10.70 -3.57
N LYS A 183 -13.19 -11.53 -2.68
CA LYS A 183 -13.93 -12.59 -2.01
C LYS A 183 -14.47 -12.04 -0.70
N LYS A 184 -15.69 -12.42 -0.34
CA LYS A 184 -16.41 -11.94 0.85
C LYS A 184 -16.23 -12.84 2.08
N GLU A 185 -15.68 -14.04 1.87
CA GLU A 185 -15.55 -15.07 2.92
C GLU A 185 -14.68 -14.59 4.09
N ASN A 186 -15.24 -14.65 5.30
CA ASN A 186 -14.56 -14.31 6.56
C ASN A 186 -14.02 -12.86 6.64
N ILE A 187 -14.66 -11.94 5.91
CA ILE A 187 -14.36 -10.50 5.97
C ILE A 187 -15.54 -9.81 6.65
N ASN A 188 -15.29 -9.15 7.77
CA ASN A 188 -16.33 -8.41 8.50
C ASN A 188 -16.82 -7.22 7.66
N GLY A 189 -18.14 -7.05 7.60
CA GLY A 189 -18.80 -6.02 6.79
C GLY A 189 -18.92 -6.35 5.29
N ALA A 190 -18.58 -7.57 4.87
CA ALA A 190 -18.63 -7.95 3.45
C ALA A 190 -20.06 -8.06 2.88
N GLU A 191 -21.08 -8.16 3.74
CA GLU A 191 -22.49 -8.04 3.39
C GLU A 191 -22.82 -6.68 2.73
N TYR A 192 -22.04 -5.64 3.01
CA TYR A 192 -22.18 -4.32 2.40
C TYR A 192 -21.44 -4.16 1.07
N PHE A 193 -20.67 -5.16 0.63
CA PHE A 193 -19.94 -5.13 -0.65
C PHE A 193 -20.86 -5.47 -1.82
N ASN A 194 -21.90 -4.67 -2.03
CA ASN A 194 -22.78 -4.79 -3.20
C ASN A 194 -22.07 -4.31 -4.48
N ASP A 195 -22.70 -4.55 -5.63
CA ASP A 195 -22.09 -4.23 -6.92
C ASP A 195 -21.76 -2.75 -7.12
N VAL A 196 -22.60 -1.86 -6.58
CA VAL A 196 -22.38 -0.41 -6.63
C VAL A 196 -21.14 -0.04 -5.83
N PHE A 197 -21.04 -0.54 -4.59
CA PHE A 197 -19.87 -0.34 -3.73
C PHE A 197 -18.60 -0.88 -4.36
N ILE A 198 -18.61 -2.13 -4.84
CA ILE A 198 -17.42 -2.76 -5.45
C ILE A 198 -16.97 -2.00 -6.69
N SER A 199 -17.91 -1.56 -7.54
CA SER A 199 -17.56 -0.82 -8.77
C SER A 199 -16.91 0.51 -8.43
N LYS A 200 -17.45 1.22 -7.43
CA LYS A 200 -16.86 2.47 -6.91
C LYS A 200 -15.50 2.25 -6.27
N TYR A 201 -15.36 1.24 -5.41
CA TYR A 201 -14.10 0.88 -4.76
C TYR A 201 -13.01 0.54 -5.79
N ILE A 202 -13.37 -0.16 -6.87
CA ILE A 202 -12.43 -0.44 -7.95
C ILE A 202 -11.99 0.84 -8.65
N SER A 203 -12.93 1.69 -9.06
CA SER A 203 -12.59 2.91 -9.80
C SER A 203 -11.78 3.90 -8.96
N GLU A 204 -12.14 4.05 -7.68
CA GLU A 204 -11.55 5.05 -6.79
C GLU A 204 -10.35 4.48 -6.01
N ASN A 205 -10.48 3.37 -5.29
CA ASN A 205 -9.38 2.90 -4.45
C ASN A 205 -8.33 2.09 -5.20
N ILE A 206 -8.71 1.28 -6.19
CA ILE A 206 -7.76 0.40 -6.89
C ILE A 206 -7.12 1.06 -8.10
N LEU A 207 -7.92 1.81 -8.88
CA LEU A 207 -7.47 2.39 -10.14
C LEU A 207 -7.11 3.87 -10.03
N ASP A 208 -7.54 4.61 -9.01
CA ASP A 208 -7.19 6.03 -8.83
C ASP A 208 -5.87 6.21 -8.05
N ILE A 209 -4.80 5.70 -8.66
CA ILE A 209 -3.41 5.81 -8.20
C ILE A 209 -2.63 6.75 -9.12
N ASN A 210 -1.39 7.07 -8.72
CA ASN A 210 -0.44 7.80 -9.56
C ASN A 210 -0.43 7.26 -11.01
N PRO A 211 -0.68 8.10 -12.04
CA PRO A 211 -0.68 7.69 -13.44
C PRO A 211 0.60 6.99 -13.91
N ASP A 212 1.75 7.32 -13.31
CA ASP A 212 3.02 6.68 -13.63
C ASP A 212 3.11 5.22 -13.17
N LEU A 213 2.09 4.70 -12.47
CA LEU A 213 1.95 3.30 -12.06
C LEU A 213 0.90 2.51 -12.87
N LYS A 214 0.32 3.12 -13.91
CA LYS A 214 -0.63 2.47 -14.83
C LYS A 214 0.07 1.90 -16.06
#